data_AF-A6KMW8-F1
#
_entry.id   AF-A6KMW8-F1
#
_cell.length_a   1.000
_cell.length_b   1.000
_cell.length_c   1.000
_cell.angle_alpha   90.00
_cell.angle_beta   90.00
_cell.angle_gamma   90.00
#
_symmetry.space_group_name_H-M   'P 1'
#
loop_
_entity.id
_entity.type
_entity.pdbx_description
1 polymer ?
#
loop_
_entity_poly.entity_id
_entity_poly.type
_entity_poly.pdbx_seq_one_letter_code
_entity_poly.pdbx_strand_id
1 'polypeptide(L)'
;MSLLLRRPPGREAYPGDVFYLHSRLLERAAKMNDSFGGGSLTALPVIETQAGDVSAYIPTNVISITDGQIFLETELFYKGIRPAINVGLSDGKISEQSDAKLKEIVTNFLAGFEP
;
A
#
# COMPACT_ATOMS: atom_id res chain seq x y z
N MET A 1 -4.07 -10.25 -21.65
CA MET A 1 -3.29 -11.04 -22.64
C MET A 1 -3.40 -12.55 -22.44
N SER A 2 -3.31 -13.08 -21.20
CA SER A 2 -3.24 -14.53 -20.94
C SER A 2 -4.41 -15.37 -21.47
N LEU A 3 -5.66 -14.90 -21.33
CA LEU A 3 -6.84 -15.61 -21.84
C LEU A 3 -6.87 -15.70 -23.37
N LEU A 4 -6.47 -14.62 -24.07
CA LEU A 4 -6.37 -14.60 -25.53
C LEU A 4 -5.31 -15.58 -26.04
N LEU A 5 -4.23 -15.74 -25.27
CA LEU A 5 -3.18 -16.73 -25.52
C LEU A 5 -3.55 -18.14 -25.05
N ARG A 6 -4.81 -18.37 -24.63
CA ARG A 6 -5.32 -19.65 -24.14
C ARG A 6 -4.49 -20.27 -23.01
N ARG A 7 -3.86 -19.43 -22.18
CA ARG A 7 -3.25 -19.90 -20.93
C ARG A 7 -4.36 -20.33 -19.96
N PRO A 8 -4.18 -21.44 -19.22
CA PRO A 8 -5.19 -21.91 -18.28
C PRO A 8 -5.46 -20.85 -17.18
N PRO A 9 -6.73 -20.49 -16.93
CA PRO A 9 -7.10 -19.56 -15.87
C PRO A 9 -7.14 -20.23 -14.49
N GLY A 10 -6.90 -19.44 -13.44
CA GLY A 10 -7.05 -19.81 -12.04
C GLY A 10 -8.20 -19.05 -11.36
N ARG A 11 -7.99 -18.68 -10.08
CA ARG A 11 -8.96 -17.93 -9.27
C ARG A 11 -9.33 -16.61 -9.97
N GLU A 12 -10.64 -16.29 -9.98
CA GLU A 12 -11.19 -15.07 -10.61
C GLU A 12 -10.75 -14.88 -12.08
N ALA A 13 -10.49 -15.98 -12.81
CA ALA A 13 -10.02 -16.02 -14.19
C ALA A 13 -8.64 -15.38 -14.47
N TYR A 14 -7.87 -15.08 -13.41
CA TYR A 14 -6.49 -14.59 -13.56
C TYR A 14 -5.53 -15.73 -13.95
N PRO A 15 -4.41 -15.42 -14.65
CA PRO A 15 -3.37 -16.40 -14.89
C PRO A 15 -2.62 -16.75 -13.59
N GLY A 16 -2.02 -17.94 -13.54
CA GLY A 16 -1.31 -18.43 -12.33
C GLY A 16 -0.10 -17.59 -11.91
N ASP A 17 0.46 -16.77 -12.80
CA ASP A 17 1.60 -15.89 -12.56
C ASP A 17 1.20 -14.45 -12.16
N VAL A 18 -0.08 -14.19 -11.89
CA VAL A 18 -0.57 -12.83 -11.56
C VAL A 18 0.10 -12.25 -10.30
N PHE A 19 0.37 -13.09 -9.29
CA PHE A 19 1.12 -12.66 -8.10
C PHE A 19 2.53 -12.20 -8.48
N TYR A 20 3.21 -12.98 -9.33
CA TYR A 20 4.57 -12.69 -9.79
C TYR A 20 4.66 -11.37 -10.57
N LEU A 21 3.60 -11.00 -11.30
CA LEU A 21 3.54 -9.72 -12.01
C LEU A 21 3.60 -8.53 -11.06
N HIS A 22 2.87 -8.58 -9.94
CA HIS A 22 2.88 -7.51 -8.95
C HIS A 22 4.16 -7.54 -8.10
N SER A 23 4.60 -8.71 -7.66
CA SER A 23 5.77 -8.81 -6.78
C SER A 23 7.04 -8.30 -7.46
N ARG A 24 7.34 -8.76 -8.69
CA ARG A 24 8.52 -8.28 -9.43
C ARG A 24 8.51 -6.78 -9.73
N LEU A 25 7.32 -6.16 -9.73
CA LEU A 25 7.18 -4.73 -9.97
C LEU A 25 7.43 -3.96 -8.67
N LEU A 26 6.76 -4.33 -7.59
CA LEU A 26 6.80 -3.61 -6.31
C LEU A 26 8.12 -3.83 -5.57
N GLU A 27 8.71 -5.03 -5.65
CA GLU A 27 10.03 -5.34 -5.03
C GLU A 27 11.20 -4.54 -5.63
N ARG A 28 10.98 -3.80 -6.72
CA ARG A 28 11.98 -2.88 -7.27
C ARG A 28 11.98 -1.52 -6.55
N ALA A 29 10.92 -1.20 -5.82
CA ALA A 29 10.82 0.00 -5.01
C ALA A 29 11.51 -0.25 -3.67
N ALA A 30 12.75 0.21 -3.55
CA ALA A 30 13.57 0.00 -2.38
C ALA A 30 14.44 1.22 -2.07
N LYS A 31 15.01 1.24 -0.86
CA LYS A 31 16.10 2.13 -0.49
C LYS A 31 17.42 1.39 -0.69
N MET A 32 18.26 1.92 -1.57
CA MET A 32 19.60 1.39 -1.82
C MET A 32 20.51 1.69 -0.64
N ASN A 33 21.52 0.84 -0.44
CA ASN A 33 22.54 1.08 0.57
C ASN A 33 23.50 2.21 0.12
N ASP A 34 24.35 2.68 1.04
CA ASP A 34 25.27 3.78 0.77
C ASP A 34 26.31 3.44 -0.31
N SER A 35 26.71 2.16 -0.44
CA SER A 35 27.63 1.71 -1.50
C SER A 35 27.05 1.84 -2.92
N PHE A 36 25.72 1.90 -3.04
CA PHE A 36 24.99 2.16 -4.29
C PHE A 36 24.42 3.60 -4.33
N GLY A 37 24.97 4.52 -3.55
CA GLY A 37 24.60 5.95 -3.58
C GLY A 37 23.36 6.32 -2.75
N GLY A 38 22.79 5.39 -1.99
CA GLY A 38 21.73 5.70 -1.01
C GLY A 38 20.39 6.15 -1.60
N GLY A 39 20.20 6.01 -2.92
CA GLY A 39 18.96 6.40 -3.61
C GLY A 39 17.73 5.62 -3.14
N SER A 40 16.54 6.15 -3.36
CA SER A 40 15.29 5.47 -3.00
C SER A 40 14.24 5.60 -4.10
N LEU A 41 13.41 4.58 -4.22
CA LEU A 41 12.21 4.57 -5.03
C LEU A 41 11.03 4.16 -4.14
N THR A 42 10.07 5.06 -3.94
CA THR A 42 8.85 4.78 -3.18
C THR A 42 7.71 4.45 -4.15
N ALA A 43 7.08 3.29 -3.96
CA ALA A 43 5.89 2.91 -4.72
C ALA A 43 4.61 3.18 -3.93
N LEU A 44 3.61 3.75 -4.60
CA LEU A 44 2.26 3.96 -4.06
C LEU A 44 1.24 3.27 -4.98
N PRO A 45 1.12 1.94 -4.92
CA PRO A 45 0.16 1.21 -5.74
C PRO A 45 -1.28 1.55 -5.33
N VAL A 46 -2.16 1.72 -6.32
CA VAL A 46 -3.59 1.93 -6.10
C VAL A 46 -4.33 0.70 -6.60
N ILE A 47 -5.14 0.09 -5.72
CA ILE A 47 -5.98 -1.04 -6.03
C ILE A 47 -7.44 -0.66 -5.78
N GLU A 48 -8.28 -0.88 -6.78
CA GLU A 48 -9.72 -0.72 -6.66
C GLU A 48 -10.31 -1.99 -6.02
N THR A 49 -11.08 -1.81 -4.95
CA THR A 49 -11.87 -2.89 -4.36
C THR A 49 -13.30 -2.79 -4.85
N GLN A 50 -13.92 -3.94 -5.13
CA GLN A 50 -15.32 -3.99 -5.52
C GLN A 50 -16.18 -4.05 -4.25
N ALA A 51 -17.08 -3.08 -4.07
CA ALA A 51 -17.92 -2.96 -2.89
C ALA A 51 -17.15 -3.00 -1.55
N GLY A 52 -15.88 -2.55 -1.53
CA GLY A 52 -15.03 -2.59 -0.34
C GLY A 52 -14.46 -3.96 0.02
N ASP A 53 -14.58 -4.96 -0.87
CA ASP A 53 -14.04 -6.31 -0.62
C ASP A 53 -12.51 -6.35 -0.73
N VAL A 54 -11.85 -6.39 0.43
CA VAL A 54 -10.40 -6.55 0.57
C VAL A 54 -9.93 -8.01 0.46
N SER A 55 -10.86 -8.97 0.50
CA SER A 55 -10.57 -10.41 0.45
C SER A 55 -10.52 -10.98 -0.98
N ALA A 56 -10.85 -10.15 -1.97
CA ALA A 56 -10.70 -10.47 -3.38
C ALA A 56 -9.23 -10.77 -3.75
N TYR A 57 -9.04 -11.53 -4.83
CA TYR A 57 -7.74 -12.13 -5.11
C TYR A 57 -6.62 -11.11 -5.34
N ILE A 58 -6.90 -10.05 -6.10
CA ILE A 58 -5.89 -9.01 -6.41
C ILE A 58 -5.57 -8.14 -5.18
N PRO A 59 -6.56 -7.60 -4.43
CA PRO A 59 -6.30 -6.91 -3.17
C PRO A 59 -5.45 -7.72 -2.20
N THR A 60 -5.81 -9.00 -1.97
CA THR A 60 -5.07 -9.86 -1.03
C THR A 60 -3.61 -10.05 -1.48
N ASN A 61 -3.37 -10.28 -2.77
CA ASN A 61 -2.02 -10.42 -3.31
C ASN A 61 -1.19 -9.15 -3.08
N VAL A 62 -1.73 -7.97 -3.40
CA VAL A 62 -0.99 -6.71 -3.29
C VAL A 62 -0.73 -6.35 -1.83
N ILE A 63 -1.73 -6.51 -0.95
CA ILE A 63 -1.58 -6.31 0.51
C ILE A 63 -0.44 -7.17 1.05
N SER A 64 -0.31 -8.41 0.57
CA SER A 64 0.77 -9.31 1.03
C SER A 64 2.17 -8.93 0.56
N ILE A 65 2.30 -8.07 -0.46
CA ILE A 65 3.57 -7.61 -1.04
C ILE A 65 3.97 -6.26 -0.45
N THR A 66 3.01 -5.36 -0.22
CA THR A 66 3.27 -4.02 0.27
C THR A 66 3.63 -3.98 1.75
N ASP A 67 4.38 -2.95 2.15
CA ASP A 67 4.72 -2.70 3.57
C ASP A 67 3.55 -2.15 4.40
N GLY A 68 2.43 -1.82 3.77
CA GLY A 68 1.22 -1.37 4.43
C GLY A 68 0.17 -0.89 3.43
N GLN A 69 -0.96 -0.42 3.93
CA GLN A 69 -2.08 0.03 3.11
C GLN A 69 -2.82 1.21 3.74
N ILE A 70 -3.32 2.08 2.87
CA ILE A 70 -4.30 3.12 3.23
C ILE A 70 -5.62 2.70 2.59
N PHE A 71 -6.58 2.28 3.40
CA PHE A 71 -7.90 1.87 2.93
C PHE A 71 -8.87 3.05 2.95
N LEU A 72 -9.42 3.38 1.77
CA LEU A 72 -10.39 4.45 1.60
C LEU A 72 -11.81 3.87 1.59
N GLU A 73 -12.64 4.33 2.52
CA GLU A 73 -13.99 3.78 2.70
C GLU A 73 -15.07 4.74 2.19
N THR A 74 -16.00 4.18 1.41
CA THR A 74 -17.06 4.96 0.75
C THR A 74 -18.01 5.58 1.78
N GLU A 75 -18.31 4.89 2.89
CA GLU A 75 -19.17 5.43 3.94
C GLU A 75 -18.58 6.66 4.63
N LEU A 76 -17.26 6.66 4.90
CA LEU A 76 -16.57 7.81 5.48
C LEU A 76 -16.62 9.02 4.55
N PHE A 77 -16.44 8.78 3.24
CA PHE A 77 -16.54 9.81 2.22
C PHE A 77 -17.95 10.45 2.18
N TYR A 78 -19.01 9.63 2.23
CA TYR A 78 -20.39 10.13 2.27
C TYR A 78 -20.75 10.84 3.58
N LYS A 79 -20.07 10.53 4.69
CA LYS A 79 -20.16 11.27 5.96
C LYS A 79 -19.39 12.61 5.95
N GLY A 80 -18.76 12.97 4.83
CA GLY A 80 -18.01 14.21 4.67
C GLY A 80 -16.57 14.16 5.18
N ILE A 81 -16.08 13.00 5.65
CA ILE A 81 -14.70 12.83 6.11
C ILE A 81 -13.79 12.74 4.90
N ARG A 82 -12.84 13.67 4.79
CA ARG A 82 -11.86 13.75 3.70
C ARG A 82 -10.48 14.09 4.27
N PRO A 83 -9.45 13.24 4.08
CA PRO A 83 -9.49 11.97 3.34
C PRO A 83 -10.26 10.87 4.09
N ALA A 84 -10.98 10.02 3.34
CA ALA A 84 -11.89 9.01 3.86
C ALA A 84 -11.17 7.73 4.33
N ILE A 85 -10.14 7.89 5.19
CA ILE A 85 -9.25 6.80 5.61
C ILE A 85 -9.91 5.99 6.73
N ASN A 86 -10.06 4.68 6.53
CA ASN A 86 -10.46 3.76 7.59
C ASN A 86 -9.23 3.36 8.42
N VAL A 87 -9.16 3.85 9.65
CA VAL A 87 -8.05 3.60 10.58
C VAL A 87 -7.94 2.15 11.08
N GLY A 88 -9.01 1.36 11.01
CA GLY A 88 -8.98 -0.04 11.43
C GLY A 88 -8.44 -0.98 10.36
N LEU A 89 -8.63 -0.64 9.09
CA LEU A 89 -8.16 -1.44 7.94
C LEU A 89 -6.85 -0.92 7.33
N SER A 90 -6.49 0.34 7.62
CA SER A 90 -5.21 0.92 7.20
C SER A 90 -4.12 0.55 8.20
N ASP A 91 -2.99 0.03 7.70
CA ASP A 91 -1.80 -0.22 8.50
C ASP A 91 -0.54 0.26 7.77
N GLY A 92 0.55 0.38 8.52
CA GLY A 92 1.87 0.57 7.94
C GLY A 92 2.94 -0.09 8.79
N LYS A 93 3.81 -0.87 8.16
CA LYS A 93 5.05 -1.36 8.76
C LYS A 93 6.10 -0.26 8.62
N ILE A 94 6.18 0.61 9.62
CA ILE A 94 7.28 1.55 9.74
C ILE A 94 8.30 1.01 10.74
N SER A 95 9.59 1.26 10.49
CA SER A 95 10.62 0.93 11.47
C SER A 95 10.44 1.78 12.74
N GLU A 96 10.83 1.26 13.91
CA GLU A 96 10.79 2.02 15.17
C GLU A 96 11.58 3.34 15.07
N GLN A 97 12.68 3.34 14.31
CA GLN A 97 13.46 4.55 14.04
C GLN A 97 12.66 5.59 13.24
N SER A 98 11.88 5.14 12.24
CA SER A 98 11.02 6.02 11.46
C SER A 98 9.86 6.55 12.29
N ASP A 99 9.26 5.71 13.14
CA ASP A 99 8.18 6.10 14.05
C ASP A 99 8.65 7.13 15.09
N ALA A 100 9.81 6.90 15.73
CA ALA A 100 10.40 7.84 16.68
C ALA A 100 10.65 9.20 16.03
N LYS A 101 11.19 9.22 14.81
CA LYS A 101 11.44 10.44 14.06
C LYS A 101 10.14 11.17 13.69
N LEU A 102 9.09 10.46 13.31
CA LEU A 102 7.77 11.05 13.04
C LEU A 102 7.17 11.68 14.29
N LYS A 103 7.21 10.98 15.42
CA LYS A 103 6.73 11.51 16.71
C LYS A 103 7.48 12.77 17.12
N GLU A 104 8.80 12.80 16.95
CA GLU A 104 9.62 13.99 17.21
C GLU A 104 9.19 15.17 16.33
N ILE A 105 9.03 14.96 15.02
CA ILE A 105 8.59 16.00 14.08
C ILE A 105 7.21 16.56 14.48
N VAL A 106 6.26 15.69 14.78
CA VAL A 106 4.90 16.10 15.19
C VAL A 106 4.94 16.86 16.52
N THR A 107 5.70 16.36 17.50
CA THR A 107 5.82 17.01 18.82
C THR A 107 6.44 18.40 18.69
N ASN A 108 7.51 18.55 17.91
CA ASN A 108 8.15 19.84 17.67
C ASN A 108 7.23 20.80 16.89
N PHE A 109 6.48 20.29 15.92
CA PHE A 109 5.49 21.08 15.20
C PHE A 109 4.41 21.62 16.16
N LEU A 110 3.86 20.76 17.03
CA LEU A 110 2.84 21.13 18.01
C LEU A 110 3.36 22.11 19.07
N ALA A 111 4.60 21.93 19.55
CA ALA A 111 5.25 22.85 20.49
C ALA A 111 5.41 24.26 19.91
N GLY A 112 5.49 24.41 18.58
CA GLY A 112 5.48 25.70 17.90
C GLY A 112 4.13 26.44 17.94
N PHE A 113 3.05 25.79 18.40
CA PHE A 113 1.73 26.39 18.60
C PHE A 113 1.36 26.53 20.08
N GLU A 114 2.24 26.16 21.02
CA GLU A 114 2.04 26.52 22.43
C GLU A 114 2.25 28.04 22.60
N PRO A 115 1.32 28.75 23.25
CA PRO A 115 1.35 30.22 23.38
C PRO A 115 2.49 30.74 24.26
#